data_AF-A0AAN8G848-F1
#
_entry.id   AF-A0AAN8G848-F1
#
_cell.length_a   1.000
_cell.length_b   1.000
_cell.length_c   1.000
_cell.angle_alpha   90.00
_cell.angle_beta   90.00
_cell.angle_gamma   90.00
#
_symmetry.space_group_name_H-M   'P 1'
#
loop_
_entity.id
_entity.type
_entity.pdbx_description
1 polymer ?
#
loop_
_entity_poly.entity_id
_entity_poly.type
_entity_poly.pdbx_seq_one_letter_code
_entity_poly.pdbx_strand_id
1 'polypeptide(L)'
;MFLSTASILILLSTCVGAKWTKWGQHEYKIYRGGLTQEDAEAKCNEQGGSLASIHSKAENDFLVRLSHGHGYLWIGLRRPDFKYKTEWIWTDGTPTNYFRWDYNQPDNWRNSEKCTWLSSTKKKE
;
A
#
# COMPACT_ATOMS: atom_id res chain seq x y z
N MET A 1 -37.19 -12.20 3.03
CA MET A 1 -36.97 -11.40 1.82
C MET A 1 -35.67 -10.64 2.04
N PHE A 2 -34.53 -11.20 1.63
CA PHE A 2 -33.21 -10.60 1.88
C PHE A 2 -32.94 -9.54 0.82
N LEU A 3 -32.68 -8.30 1.25
CA LEU A 3 -32.26 -7.20 0.39
C LEU A 3 -30.81 -7.44 -0.02
N SER A 4 -30.60 -7.93 -1.24
CA SER A 4 -29.29 -7.90 -1.89
C SER A 4 -29.14 -6.52 -2.52
N THR A 5 -28.45 -5.60 -1.86
CA THR A 5 -27.94 -4.39 -2.52
C THR A 5 -26.47 -4.63 -2.84
N ALA A 6 -26.23 -5.23 -4.01
CA ALA A 6 -24.92 -5.22 -4.64
C ALA A 6 -25.07 -4.68 -6.06
N SER A 7 -24.80 -3.40 -6.23
CA SER A 7 -24.50 -2.79 -7.53
C SER A 7 -23.62 -1.57 -7.28
N ILE A 8 -22.36 -1.83 -6.99
CA ILE A 8 -21.30 -0.82 -7.11
C ILE A 8 -21.22 -0.51 -8.61
N LEU A 9 -21.57 0.72 -8.97
CA LEU A 9 -21.37 1.28 -10.30
C LEU A 9 -19.88 1.20 -10.63
N ILE A 10 -19.48 0.32 -11.56
CA ILE A 10 -18.15 0.38 -12.15
C ILE A 10 -18.27 1.24 -13.41
N LEU A 11 -17.83 2.50 -13.31
CA LEU A 11 -17.67 3.38 -14.46
C LEU A 11 -16.63 2.78 -15.41
N LEU A 12 -17.05 2.56 -16.66
CA LEU A 12 -16.20 2.27 -17.81
C LEU A 12 -15.27 3.47 -18.05
N SER A 13 -13.97 3.30 -17.80
CA SER A 13 -12.96 4.15 -18.46
C SER A 13 -11.70 3.33 -18.71
N THR A 14 -11.39 3.18 -19.99
CA THR A 14 -10.24 2.45 -20.53
C THR A 14 -8.96 3.20 -20.20
N CYS A 15 -8.17 2.66 -19.28
CA CYS A 15 -6.72 2.74 -19.35
C CYS A 15 -6.17 1.32 -19.22
N VAL A 16 -5.73 0.77 -20.36
CA VAL A 16 -5.05 -0.52 -20.44
C VAL A 16 -3.82 -0.48 -19.53
N GLY A 17 -3.75 -1.39 -18.55
CA GLY A 17 -2.46 -1.74 -17.95
C GLY A 17 -2.41 -2.10 -16.47
N ALA A 18 -3.49 -1.94 -15.69
CA ALA A 18 -3.45 -2.36 -14.28
C ALA A 18 -4.77 -3.05 -13.90
N LYS A 19 -4.72 -4.38 -13.85
CA LYS A 19 -5.84 -5.24 -13.44
C LYS A 19 -5.90 -5.28 -11.91
N TRP A 20 -7.10 -5.07 -11.35
CA TRP A 20 -7.35 -5.33 -9.94
C TRP A 20 -7.13 -6.81 -9.64
N THR A 21 -6.36 -7.10 -8.60
CA THR A 21 -6.05 -8.45 -8.16
C THR A 21 -6.53 -8.64 -6.74
N LYS A 22 -7.36 -9.67 -6.51
CA LYS A 22 -7.96 -9.92 -5.22
C LYS A 22 -7.03 -10.72 -4.31
N TRP A 23 -6.98 -10.33 -3.04
CA TRP A 23 -6.38 -11.11 -1.97
C TRP A 23 -7.26 -11.04 -0.72
N GLY A 24 -7.79 -12.19 -0.29
CA GLY A 24 -8.78 -12.23 0.77
C GLY A 24 -10.05 -11.45 0.40
N GLN A 25 -10.40 -10.47 1.24
CA GLN A 25 -11.56 -9.59 1.03
C GLN A 25 -11.20 -8.25 0.36
N HIS A 26 -9.93 -8.03 0.01
CA HIS A 26 -9.45 -6.76 -0.55
C HIS A 26 -9.00 -6.93 -2.00
N GLU A 27 -9.01 -5.83 -2.75
CA GLU A 27 -8.54 -5.76 -4.12
C GLU A 27 -7.35 -4.79 -4.21
N TYR A 28 -6.31 -5.20 -4.93
CA TYR A 28 -5.05 -4.48 -5.02
C TYR A 28 -4.76 -4.17 -6.48
N LYS A 29 -4.23 -2.97 -6.72
CA LYS A 29 -3.81 -2.52 -8.04
C LYS A 29 -2.51 -1.75 -7.91
N ILE A 30 -1.53 -2.13 -8.72
CA ILE A 30 -0.24 -1.46 -8.73
C ILE A 30 -0.27 -0.36 -9.79
N TYR A 31 0.01 0.86 -9.35
CA TYR A 31 0.27 1.99 -10.23
C TYR A 31 1.78 2.16 -10.37
N ARG A 32 2.26 2.16 -11.61
CA ARG A 32 3.66 2.46 -11.92
C ARG A 32 3.75 3.92 -12.36
N GLY A 33 4.61 4.69 -11.70
CA GLY A 33 4.84 6.11 -11.99
C GLY A 33 5.76 6.72 -10.95
N GLY A 34 6.53 7.76 -11.34
CA GLY A 34 7.37 8.52 -10.43
C GLY A 34 6.54 9.49 -9.58
N LEU A 35 5.64 8.97 -8.75
CA LEU A 35 4.79 9.75 -7.85
C LEU A 35 5.41 9.84 -6.46
N THR A 36 5.11 10.92 -5.75
CA THR A 36 5.33 11.02 -4.30
C THR A 36 4.36 10.11 -3.55
N GLN A 37 4.60 9.83 -2.25
CA GLN A 37 3.65 9.03 -1.47
C GLN A 37 2.31 9.77 -1.34
N GLU A 38 2.32 11.09 -1.17
CA GLU A 38 1.09 11.89 -1.11
C GLU A 38 0.29 11.82 -2.41
N ASP A 39 0.94 11.96 -3.57
CA ASP A 39 0.26 11.88 -4.87
C ASP A 39 -0.28 10.46 -5.14
N ALA A 40 0.47 9.43 -4.71
CA ALA A 40 0.02 8.05 -4.83
C ALA A 40 -1.21 7.77 -3.95
N GLU A 41 -1.23 8.31 -2.73
CA GLU A 41 -2.37 8.26 -1.81
C GLU A 41 -3.57 9.01 -2.37
N ALA A 42 -3.39 10.24 -2.87
CA ALA A 42 -4.45 11.02 -3.53
C ALA A 42 -5.07 10.25 -4.69
N LYS A 43 -4.23 9.61 -5.52
CA LYS A 43 -4.69 8.80 -6.65
C LYS A 43 -5.45 7.53 -6.22
N CYS A 44 -5.04 6.87 -5.15
CA CYS A 44 -5.82 5.77 -4.58
C CYS A 44 -7.18 6.26 -4.07
N ASN A 45 -7.20 7.40 -3.38
CA ASN A 45 -8.42 8.01 -2.83
C ASN A 45 -9.41 8.43 -3.94
N GLU A 46 -8.94 8.96 -5.07
CA GLU A 46 -9.76 9.24 -6.26
C GLU A 46 -10.44 7.98 -6.82
N GLN A 47 -9.87 6.80 -6.60
CA GLN A 47 -10.42 5.51 -7.04
C GLN A 47 -11.28 4.84 -5.96
N GLY A 48 -11.54 5.53 -4.84
CA GLY A 48 -12.33 5.00 -3.72
C GLY A 48 -11.58 3.99 -2.84
N GLY A 49 -10.25 3.99 -2.88
CA GLY A 49 -9.39 3.16 -2.01
C GLY A 49 -8.30 3.99 -1.34
N SER A 50 -7.33 3.34 -0.70
CA SER A 50 -6.17 4.01 -0.07
C SER A 50 -4.89 3.26 -0.43
N LEU A 51 -3.70 3.78 -0.08
CA LEU A 51 -2.49 2.99 -0.21
C LEU A 51 -2.58 1.70 0.62
N ALA A 52 -1.99 0.63 0.10
CA ALA A 52 -2.14 -0.70 0.69
C ALA A 52 -1.60 -0.76 2.12
N SER A 53 -2.39 -1.36 3.01
CA SER A 53 -1.97 -1.85 4.31
C SER A 53 -1.50 -3.31 4.22
N ILE A 54 -0.69 -3.72 5.20
CA ILE A 54 -0.16 -5.08 5.26
C ILE A 54 -0.33 -5.59 6.69
N HIS A 55 -1.08 -6.67 6.84
CA HIS A 55 -1.43 -7.27 8.14
C HIS A 55 -0.90 -8.69 8.30
N SER A 56 -0.24 -9.24 7.28
CA SER A 56 0.32 -10.58 7.36
C SER A 56 1.53 -10.79 6.44
N LYS A 57 2.36 -11.77 6.78
CA LYS A 57 3.45 -12.21 5.91
C LYS A 57 2.95 -12.69 4.55
N ALA A 58 1.82 -13.40 4.53
CA ALA A 58 1.26 -13.94 3.29
C ALA A 58 0.80 -12.83 2.34
N GLU A 59 0.18 -11.76 2.87
CA GLU A 59 -0.19 -10.56 2.13
C GLU A 59 1.04 -9.79 1.62
N ASN A 60 2.06 -9.61 2.47
CA ASN A 60 3.32 -9.02 2.05
C ASN A 60 3.93 -9.80 0.86
N ASP A 61 4.00 -11.12 0.96
CA ASP A 61 4.55 -11.97 -0.10
C ASP A 61 3.68 -11.93 -1.36
N PHE A 62 2.36 -11.78 -1.22
CA PHE A 62 1.46 -11.55 -2.34
C PHE A 62 1.74 -10.23 -3.06
N LEU A 63 1.90 -9.11 -2.33
CA LEU A 63 2.23 -7.82 -2.93
C LEU A 63 3.61 -7.80 -3.59
N VAL A 64 4.60 -8.45 -2.98
CA VAL A 64 5.92 -8.64 -3.59
C VAL A 64 5.79 -9.42 -4.90
N ARG A 65 4.99 -10.50 -4.95
CA ARG A 65 4.75 -11.23 -6.21
C ARG A 65 3.99 -10.38 -7.23
N LEU A 66 2.99 -9.62 -6.80
CA LEU A 66 2.18 -8.76 -7.67
C LEU A 66 3.02 -7.65 -8.31
N SER A 67 4.04 -7.16 -7.63
CA SER A 67 5.02 -6.20 -8.17
C SER A 67 5.89 -6.77 -9.29
N HIS A 68 5.88 -8.10 -9.48
CA HIS A 68 6.74 -8.87 -10.36
C HIS A 68 8.25 -8.71 -10.03
N GLY A 69 8.59 -8.38 -8.77
CA GLY A 69 9.98 -8.18 -8.34
C GLY A 69 10.63 -6.91 -8.89
N HIS A 70 9.83 -5.98 -9.40
CA HIS A 70 10.31 -4.73 -9.98
C HIS A 70 10.09 -3.55 -9.00
N GLY A 71 11.11 -3.29 -8.19
CA GLY A 71 11.33 -1.98 -7.56
C GLY A 71 10.66 -1.76 -6.20
N TYR A 72 10.46 -0.47 -5.91
CA TYR A 72 9.89 0.05 -4.67
C TYR A 72 8.44 0.48 -4.91
N LEU A 73 7.53 0.08 -4.01
CA LEU A 73 6.11 0.42 -4.09
C LEU A 73 5.70 1.22 -2.87
N TRP A 74 5.10 2.39 -3.05
CA TRP A 74 4.50 3.12 -1.94
C TRP A 74 3.42 2.29 -1.27
N ILE A 75 3.48 2.22 0.06
CA ILE A 75 2.44 1.60 0.91
C ILE A 75 1.90 2.64 1.89
N GLY A 76 0.76 2.34 2.52
CA GLY A 76 0.04 3.28 3.38
C GLY A 76 0.69 3.53 4.74
N LEU A 77 1.81 2.87 5.04
CA LEU A 77 2.47 3.01 6.33
C LEU A 77 3.22 4.35 6.39
N ARG A 78 2.78 5.23 7.27
CA ARG A 78 3.37 6.55 7.45
C ARG A 78 3.42 6.98 8.91
N ARG A 79 4.27 7.97 9.19
CA ARG A 79 4.33 8.69 10.47
C ARG A 79 3.74 10.09 10.29
N PRO A 80 2.57 10.38 10.86
CA PRO A 80 1.86 11.64 10.63
C PRO A 80 2.55 12.84 11.27
N ASP A 81 3.21 12.67 12.42
CA ASP A 81 3.89 13.77 13.11
C ASP A 81 5.00 13.29 14.06
N PHE A 82 6.26 13.49 13.68
CA PHE A 82 7.42 13.14 14.50
C PHE A 82 7.49 13.86 15.85
N LYS A 83 6.84 15.02 15.99
CA LYS A 83 6.94 15.85 17.19
C LYS A 83 6.05 15.35 18.33
N TYR A 84 4.95 14.66 18.00
CA TYR A 84 3.94 14.23 18.97
C TYR A 84 3.46 12.78 18.82
N LYS A 85 3.66 12.15 17.65
CA LYS A 85 3.24 10.77 17.36
C LYS A 85 4.37 10.00 16.68
N THR A 86 5.11 9.26 17.48
CA THR A 86 6.21 8.40 17.03
C THR A 86 5.72 7.09 16.39
N GLU A 87 4.42 6.81 16.49
CA GLU A 87 3.81 5.57 16.02
C GLU A 87 3.56 5.59 14.50
N TRP A 88 3.84 4.45 13.87
CA TRP A 88 3.46 4.20 12.49
C TRP A 88 1.97 3.87 12.39
N ILE A 89 1.30 4.49 11.44
CA ILE A 89 -0.11 4.24 11.15
C ILE A 89 -0.32 3.95 9.68
N TRP A 90 -1.34 3.16 9.37
CA TRP A 90 -1.81 2.96 8.02
C TRP A 90 -2.76 4.09 7.59
N THR A 91 -2.66 4.55 6.34
CA THR A 91 -3.53 5.60 5.79
C THR A 91 -5.00 5.19 5.69
N ASP A 92 -5.27 3.89 5.55
CA ASP A 92 -6.61 3.31 5.50
C ASP A 92 -7.30 3.21 6.88
N GLY A 93 -6.61 3.58 7.97
CA GLY A 93 -7.12 3.53 9.33
C GLY A 93 -7.14 2.15 9.98
N THR A 94 -6.60 1.13 9.32
CA THR A 94 -6.47 -0.21 9.88
C THR A 94 -5.45 -0.25 11.03
N PRO A 95 -5.60 -1.18 11.99
CA PRO A 95 -4.67 -1.29 13.10
C PRO A 95 -3.27 -1.68 12.63
N THR A 96 -2.25 -0.98 13.14
CA THR A 96 -0.83 -1.29 12.87
C THR A 96 -0.37 -2.50 13.69
N ASN A 97 -0.81 -3.70 13.27
CA ASN A 97 -0.55 -4.97 13.96
C ASN A 97 0.60 -5.79 13.35
N TYR A 98 1.17 -5.34 12.25
CA TYR A 98 2.18 -6.07 11.51
C TYR A 98 3.25 -5.10 10.97
N PHE A 99 4.50 -5.45 11.23
CA PHE A 99 5.68 -4.74 10.72
C PHE A 99 6.64 -5.75 10.12
N ARG A 100 7.07 -5.49 8.89
CA ARG A 100 8.15 -6.25 8.24
C ARG A 100 9.15 -5.26 7.66
N TRP A 101 10.03 -4.79 8.54
CA TRP A 101 11.11 -3.93 8.14
C TRP A 101 12.20 -4.71 7.42
N ASP A 102 12.86 -4.06 6.48
CA ASP A 102 14.07 -4.60 5.90
C ASP A 102 15.23 -4.51 6.92
N TYR A 103 16.34 -5.22 6.68
CA TYR A 103 17.52 -5.15 7.56
C TYR A 103 17.96 -3.69 7.75
N ASN A 104 18.17 -3.29 9.02
CA ASN A 104 18.42 -1.92 9.47
C ASN A 104 17.29 -0.91 9.28
N GLN A 105 16.09 -1.31 8.85
CA GLN A 105 14.94 -0.40 8.73
C GLN A 105 14.00 -0.52 9.95
N PRO A 106 13.26 0.54 10.30
CA PRO A 106 13.43 1.91 9.80
C PRO A 106 14.71 2.51 10.42
N ASP A 107 15.68 2.95 9.60
CA ASP A 107 16.92 3.54 10.12
C ASP A 107 16.72 5.00 10.54
N ASN A 108 15.56 5.57 10.18
CA ASN A 108 15.23 6.96 10.44
C ASN A 108 16.33 7.89 9.92
N TRP A 109 16.89 7.57 8.74
CA TRP A 109 17.98 8.33 8.16
C TRP A 109 17.64 9.82 8.09
N ARG A 110 18.46 10.65 8.76
CA ARG A 110 18.30 12.11 8.86
C ARG A 110 16.96 12.60 9.46
N ASN A 111 16.24 11.78 10.24
CA ASN A 111 14.93 12.15 10.82
C ASN A 111 13.87 12.53 9.76
N SER A 112 13.97 12.01 8.54
CA SER A 112 13.12 12.43 7.41
C SER A 112 12.19 11.33 6.89
N GLU A 113 12.22 10.13 7.47
CA GLU A 113 11.44 8.99 6.97
C GLU A 113 10.01 9.00 7.50
N LYS A 114 9.15 9.76 6.83
CA LYS A 114 7.71 9.84 7.12
C LYS A 114 6.88 8.80 6.36
N CYS A 115 7.44 8.26 5.28
CA CYS A 115 6.74 7.46 4.27
C CYS A 115 7.44 6.11 4.14
N THR A 116 6.68 5.03 3.93
CA THR A 116 7.24 3.68 3.74
C THR A 116 6.95 3.16 2.34
N TRP A 117 7.88 2.38 1.80
CA TRP A 117 7.68 1.62 0.58
C TRP A 117 7.97 0.13 0.82
N LEU A 118 7.27 -0.73 0.08
CA LEU A 118 7.58 -2.15 -0.03
C LEU A 118 8.72 -2.32 -1.03
N SER A 119 9.83 -2.91 -0.60
CA SER A 119 10.88 -3.35 -1.50
C SER A 119 10.56 -4.74 -2.04
N SER A 120 10.43 -4.87 -3.36
CA SER A 120 10.20 -6.16 -4.03
C SER A 120 11.47 -6.79 -4.61
N THR A 121 12.60 -6.10 -4.51
CA THR A 121 13.87 -6.63 -4.99
C THR A 121 14.26 -7.83 -4.13
N LYS A 122 14.59 -8.95 -4.78
CA LYS A 122 15.20 -10.08 -4.08
C LYS A 122 16.51 -9.57 -3.48
N LYS A 123 16.64 -9.63 -2.16
CA LYS A 123 17.96 -9.56 -1.54
C LYS A 123 18.80 -10.67 -2.15
N LYS A 124 19.92 -10.32 -2.76
CA LYS A 124 21.03 -11.25 -2.88
C LYS A 124 21.53 -11.45 -1.46
N GLU A 125 21.28 -12.63 -0.90
CA GLU A 125 22.01 -13.13 0.25
C GLU A 125 23.52 -13.13 -0.03
#